data_AF-D4D8D1-F1
#
_entry.id   AF-D4D8D1-F1
#
_cell.length_a   1.000
_cell.length_b   1.000
_cell.length_c   1.000
_cell.angle_alpha   90.00
_cell.angle_beta   90.00
_cell.angle_gamma   90.00
#
_symmetry.space_group_name_H-M   'P 1'
#
loop_
_entity.id
_entity.type
_entity.pdbx_description
1 polymer ?
#
loop_
_entity_poly.entity_id
_entity_poly.type
_entity_poly.pdbx_seq_one_letter_code
_entity_poly.pdbx_strand_id
1 'polypeptide(L)'
;MAWRNQGITGSNNIPLGRRRFGDEPDETPSSSSTPAHMDGGNKRGRSPVRADPPADGTKRRKKRNRWGDAQENKAAGLMGLPTLIMANMTNEQLEAYTLHLRIEEISQKLRINDVVPADGDRSPSPAPQYDNLGKRVNTREYRYRKRLEDERHKLIEKAMKVIPNYHPPSDYRRPTKTQEK
;
A
#
# COMPACT_ATOMS: atom_id res chain seq x y z
N MET A 1 -42.93 -9.67 27.07
CA MET A 1 -42.60 -8.67 26.02
C MET A 1 -41.10 -8.69 25.80
N ALA A 2 -40.66 -9.21 24.65
CA ALA A 2 -39.29 -9.09 24.18
C ALA A 2 -38.97 -7.62 23.90
N TRP A 3 -37.69 -7.25 23.85
CA TRP A 3 -37.06 -6.55 22.71
C TRP A 3 -35.54 -6.68 22.82
N ARG A 4 -34.95 -7.32 21.81
CA ARG A 4 -33.51 -7.42 21.58
C ARG A 4 -33.07 -6.14 20.87
N ASN A 5 -32.12 -5.40 21.43
CA ASN A 5 -31.42 -4.37 20.67
C ASN A 5 -30.13 -4.98 20.12
N GLN A 6 -30.19 -5.40 18.86
CA GLN A 6 -29.04 -5.73 18.02
C GLN A 6 -28.29 -4.44 17.72
N GLY A 7 -27.04 -4.35 18.16
CA GLY A 7 -26.13 -3.26 17.80
C GLY A 7 -25.70 -3.39 16.34
N ILE A 8 -26.46 -2.75 15.44
CA ILE A 8 -26.04 -2.51 14.05
C ILE A 8 -25.04 -1.34 14.07
N THR A 9 -23.76 -1.66 13.95
CA THR A 9 -22.70 -0.68 13.69
C THR A 9 -22.52 -0.56 12.18
N GLY A 10 -22.97 0.55 11.59
CA GLY A 10 -22.77 0.83 10.18
C GLY A 10 -23.13 2.28 9.88
N SER A 11 -22.14 3.09 9.53
CA SER A 11 -22.23 4.54 9.28
C SER A 11 -22.91 4.89 7.93
N ASN A 12 -24.03 4.25 7.59
CA ASN A 12 -24.65 4.34 6.26
C ASN A 12 -26.15 4.65 6.27
N ASN A 13 -26.68 5.24 7.36
CA ASN A 13 -28.11 5.55 7.50
C ASN A 13 -28.46 7.05 7.47
N ILE A 14 -27.55 7.94 7.06
CA ILE A 14 -27.91 9.34 6.80
C ILE A 14 -28.32 9.44 5.32
N PRO A 15 -29.61 9.62 4.97
CA PRO A 15 -30.00 9.82 3.59
C PRO A 15 -29.42 11.15 3.09
N LEU A 16 -28.62 11.09 2.02
CA LEU A 16 -28.12 12.25 1.30
C LEU A 16 -29.32 13.06 0.78
N GLY A 17 -29.45 14.29 1.27
CA GLY A 17 -30.55 15.20 0.96
C GLY A 17 -30.79 15.43 -0.53
N ARG A 18 -32.07 15.68 -0.86
CA ARG A 18 -32.63 15.89 -2.19
C ARG A 18 -31.86 16.98 -2.95
N ARG A 19 -31.21 16.60 -4.05
CA ARG A 19 -30.57 17.55 -4.98
C ARG A 19 -31.68 18.31 -5.70
N ARG A 20 -31.70 19.65 -5.57
CA ARG A 20 -32.54 20.53 -6.39
C ARG A 20 -32.03 20.50 -7.82
N PHE A 21 -32.44 19.48 -8.58
CA PHE A 21 -32.65 19.66 -10.02
C PHE A 21 -34.05 20.28 -10.14
N GLY A 22 -34.08 21.52 -10.63
CA GLY A 22 -35.31 22.21 -10.96
C GLY A 22 -35.98 21.50 -12.12
N ASP A 23 -37.24 21.16 -11.93
CA ASP A 23 -38.18 20.67 -12.92
C ASP A 23 -39.37 21.63 -12.84
N GLU A 24 -39.64 22.30 -13.97
CA GLU A 24 -40.67 23.31 -14.20
C GLU A 24 -42.07 22.69 -14.29
N PRO A 25 -43.14 23.48 -14.14
CA PRO A 25 -43.97 23.71 -15.35
C PRO A 25 -44.53 25.14 -15.51
N ASP A 26 -44.22 25.73 -16.67
CA ASP A 26 -45.05 26.41 -17.69
C ASP A 26 -46.15 27.40 -17.26
N GLU A 27 -46.06 28.67 -17.71
CA GLU A 27 -47.15 29.38 -18.42
C GLU A 27 -46.76 30.79 -18.99
N THR A 28 -47.01 30.95 -20.31
CA THR A 28 -47.39 32.16 -21.12
C THR A 28 -46.36 33.00 -21.93
N PRO A 29 -46.74 33.49 -23.15
CA PRO A 29 -45.81 34.03 -24.17
C PRO A 29 -45.99 35.53 -24.51
N SER A 30 -44.91 36.24 -24.90
CA SER A 30 -44.85 37.11 -26.10
C SER A 30 -43.62 38.04 -26.17
N SER A 31 -42.92 37.96 -27.31
CA SER A 31 -42.23 39.00 -28.10
C SER A 31 -41.21 39.99 -27.48
N SER A 32 -40.01 39.95 -28.08
CA SER A 32 -39.27 41.06 -28.74
C SER A 32 -37.80 41.28 -28.31
N SER A 33 -36.94 41.01 -29.30
CA SER A 33 -35.54 41.38 -29.55
C SER A 33 -34.85 42.48 -28.72
N THR A 34 -33.65 42.18 -28.20
CA THR A 34 -32.43 43.01 -28.31
C THR A 34 -31.17 42.13 -28.19
N PRO A 35 -30.11 42.31 -29.02
CA PRO A 35 -28.82 41.66 -28.81
C PRO A 35 -27.84 42.64 -28.14
N ALA A 36 -27.20 42.23 -27.03
CA ALA A 36 -26.12 42.98 -26.40
C ALA A 36 -24.86 42.11 -26.27
N HIS A 37 -23.77 42.73 -26.72
CA HIS A 37 -22.41 42.25 -26.95
C HIS A 37 -21.60 42.10 -25.64
N MET A 38 -20.47 41.37 -25.72
CA MET A 38 -19.30 41.33 -24.80
C MET A 38 -19.41 40.27 -23.69
N ASP A 39 -18.41 39.50 -23.30
CA ASP A 39 -16.98 39.39 -23.64
C ASP A 39 -16.52 37.99 -23.15
N GLY A 40 -15.47 37.48 -23.76
CA GLY A 40 -14.96 36.14 -23.57
C GLY A 40 -14.44 35.85 -22.16
N GLY A 41 -14.59 34.58 -21.75
CA GLY A 41 -13.58 33.95 -20.90
C GLY A 41 -14.03 33.46 -19.52
N ASN A 42 -15.09 32.66 -19.45
CA ASN A 42 -15.31 31.80 -18.27
C ASN A 42 -14.36 30.59 -18.31
N LYS A 43 -13.05 30.85 -18.13
CA LYS A 43 -12.05 29.81 -17.87
C LYS A 43 -12.25 29.29 -16.45
N ARG A 44 -12.77 28.08 -16.39
CA ARG A 44 -12.95 27.27 -15.18
C ARG A 44 -11.61 27.13 -14.44
N GLY A 45 -11.51 27.74 -13.26
CA GLY A 45 -10.89 27.12 -12.09
C GLY A 45 -9.39 26.81 -12.11
N ARG A 46 -8.52 27.70 -12.60
CA ARG A 46 -7.08 27.61 -12.28
C ARG A 46 -6.40 28.98 -12.25
N SER A 47 -6.23 29.54 -11.05
CA SER A 47 -5.37 30.72 -10.84
C SER A 47 -3.90 30.36 -11.11
N PRO A 48 -3.09 31.22 -11.78
CA PRO A 48 -1.69 30.90 -12.11
C PRO A 48 -0.73 31.12 -10.94
N VAL A 49 -1.18 31.71 -9.84
CA VAL A 49 -0.33 32.07 -8.70
C VAL A 49 -0.24 30.88 -7.75
N ARG A 50 0.99 30.43 -7.50
CA ARG A 50 1.30 29.51 -6.39
C ARG A 50 0.96 30.27 -5.11
N ALA A 51 -0.17 29.94 -4.48
CA ALA A 51 -0.49 30.49 -3.16
C ALA A 51 0.64 30.15 -2.19
N ASP A 52 1.19 31.18 -1.53
CA ASP A 52 2.15 31.01 -0.45
C ASP A 52 1.52 30.15 0.65
N PRO A 53 2.30 29.27 1.31
CA PRO A 53 1.76 28.39 2.34
C PRO A 53 1.16 29.23 3.48
N PRO A 54 0.00 28.85 4.03
CA PRO A 54 -0.61 29.56 5.16
C PRO A 54 0.37 29.59 6.33
N ALA A 55 0.49 30.75 6.98
CA ALA A 55 1.38 31.01 8.12
C ALA A 55 1.03 30.20 9.40
N ASP A 56 -0.03 29.38 9.33
CA ASP A 56 -0.44 28.51 10.42
C ASP A 56 0.33 27.19 10.35
N GLY A 57 1.21 26.95 11.34
CA GLY A 57 2.33 26.01 11.36
C GLY A 57 2.03 24.52 11.22
N THR A 58 0.87 24.13 10.68
CA THR A 58 0.57 22.74 10.34
C THR A 58 1.28 22.36 9.03
N LYS A 59 2.56 22.00 9.16
CA LYS A 59 3.37 21.43 8.08
C LYS A 59 2.65 20.21 7.49
N ARG A 60 1.90 20.41 6.40
CA ARG A 60 1.31 19.31 5.63
C ARG A 60 2.45 18.40 5.17
N ARG A 61 2.52 17.19 5.74
CA ARG A 61 3.54 16.19 5.40
C ARG A 61 3.52 15.97 3.90
N LYS A 62 4.59 16.34 3.20
CA LYS A 62 4.75 16.04 1.77
C LYS A 62 4.57 14.52 1.58
N LYS A 63 3.68 14.14 0.67
CA LYS A 63 3.42 12.73 0.34
C LYS A 63 4.72 12.14 -0.17
N ARG A 64 5.24 11.12 0.51
CA ARG A 64 6.55 10.53 0.20
C ARG A 64 6.43 9.64 -1.03
N ASN A 65 7.43 9.71 -1.91
CA ASN A 65 7.54 8.84 -3.08
C ASN A 65 7.73 7.38 -2.60
N ARG A 66 7.10 6.43 -3.30
CA ARG A 66 7.21 5.00 -2.99
C ARG A 66 8.27 4.29 -3.81
N TRP A 67 8.75 4.94 -4.87
CA TRP A 67 9.88 4.47 -5.65
C TRP A 67 11.16 4.90 -4.92
N GLY A 68 11.93 3.91 -4.49
CA GLY A 68 13.27 4.12 -3.94
C GLY A 68 14.31 4.24 -5.05
N ASP A 69 15.49 4.74 -4.71
CA ASP A 69 16.57 4.84 -5.69
C ASP A 69 17.11 3.44 -6.04
N ALA A 70 17.56 3.28 -7.29
CA ALA A 70 18.06 1.98 -7.77
C ALA A 70 19.25 1.47 -6.93
N GLN A 71 20.04 2.37 -6.34
CA GLN A 71 21.19 2.04 -5.50
C GLN A 71 20.81 1.65 -4.06
N GLU A 72 19.62 2.01 -3.58
CA GLU A 72 19.15 1.67 -2.23
C GLU A 72 18.80 0.18 -2.12
N ASN A 73 18.42 -0.45 -3.23
CA ASN A 73 18.11 -1.88 -3.28
C ASN A 73 19.39 -2.72 -3.43
N LYS A 74 20.21 -2.79 -2.38
CA LYS A 74 21.44 -3.60 -2.33
C LYS A 74 21.21 -5.07 -2.70
N ALA A 75 20.04 -5.61 -2.34
CA ALA A 75 19.65 -6.97 -2.70
C ALA A 75 19.55 -7.18 -4.22
N ALA A 76 19.03 -6.20 -4.97
CA ALA A 76 18.85 -6.33 -6.41
C ALA A 76 20.19 -6.49 -7.15
N GLY A 77 21.24 -5.79 -6.71
CA GLY A 77 22.59 -5.91 -7.27
C GLY A 77 23.25 -7.27 -7.00
N LEU A 78 22.80 -8.01 -5.97
CA LEU A 78 23.42 -9.26 -5.53
C LEU A 78 22.73 -10.51 -6.09
N MET A 79 21.50 -10.39 -6.58
CA MET A 79 20.70 -11.52 -7.03
C MET A 79 21.05 -12.04 -8.42
N GLY A 80 21.72 -11.23 -9.26
CA GLY A 80 22.10 -11.64 -10.62
C GLY A 80 20.93 -12.05 -11.54
N LEU A 81 19.69 -11.90 -11.09
CA LEU A 81 18.47 -12.30 -11.79
C LEU A 81 17.88 -11.10 -12.55
N PRO A 82 17.65 -11.20 -13.87
CA PRO A 82 17.16 -10.08 -14.67
C PRO A 82 15.69 -9.74 -14.33
N THR A 83 15.41 -8.48 -14.02
CA THR A 83 14.01 -8.05 -13.75
C THR A 83 13.19 -7.84 -15.02
N LEU A 84 13.84 -7.74 -16.19
CA LEU A 84 13.18 -7.59 -17.49
C LEU A 84 13.01 -8.97 -18.15
N ILE A 85 11.76 -9.40 -18.36
CA ILE A 85 11.44 -10.66 -19.03
C ILE A 85 11.14 -10.37 -20.50
N MET A 86 12.02 -10.80 -21.41
CA MET A 86 11.85 -10.64 -22.86
C MET A 86 11.37 -11.91 -23.56
N ALA A 87 11.35 -13.04 -22.86
CA ALA A 87 10.96 -14.34 -23.42
C ALA A 87 9.44 -14.56 -23.34
N ASN A 88 8.90 -15.32 -24.30
CA ASN A 88 7.53 -15.80 -24.29
C ASN A 88 7.39 -16.98 -23.32
N MET A 89 7.06 -16.68 -22.08
CA MET A 89 6.82 -17.68 -21.03
C MET A 89 5.32 -17.93 -20.84
N THR A 90 4.96 -19.14 -20.40
CA THR A 90 3.59 -19.43 -19.95
C THR A 90 3.28 -18.68 -18.65
N ASN A 91 2.00 -18.51 -18.32
CA ASN A 91 1.62 -17.87 -17.06
C ASN A 91 2.22 -18.58 -15.83
N GLU A 92 2.26 -19.91 -15.84
CA GLU A 92 2.88 -20.71 -14.77
C GLU A 92 4.39 -20.47 -14.66
N GLN A 93 5.08 -20.31 -15.80
CA GLN A 93 6.52 -20.01 -15.83
C GLN A 93 6.80 -18.58 -15.33
N LEU A 94 5.94 -17.60 -15.68
CA LEU A 94 6.03 -16.25 -15.15
C LEU A 94 5.79 -16.21 -13.64
N GLU A 95 4.80 -16.95 -13.15
CA GLU A 95 4.55 -17.09 -11.71
C GLU A 95 5.74 -17.75 -11.01
N ALA A 96 6.30 -18.84 -11.56
CA ALA A 96 7.49 -19.48 -11.03
C ALA A 96 8.69 -18.52 -10.98
N TYR A 97 8.91 -17.74 -12.04
CA TYR A 97 10.01 -16.78 -12.12
C TYR A 97 9.86 -15.65 -11.09
N THR A 98 8.66 -15.07 -10.98
CA THR A 98 8.40 -14.01 -10.01
C THR A 98 8.49 -14.49 -8.57
N LEU A 99 8.05 -15.72 -8.28
CA LEU A 99 8.24 -16.37 -6.97
C LEU A 99 9.73 -16.54 -6.66
N HIS A 100 10.51 -17.08 -7.60
CA HIS A 100 11.93 -17.30 -7.42
C HIS A 100 12.68 -15.99 -7.18
N LEU A 101 12.42 -14.97 -8.01
CA LEU A 101 12.99 -13.63 -7.86
C LEU A 101 12.69 -13.06 -6.46
N ARG A 102 11.43 -13.10 -6.01
CA ARG A 102 11.07 -12.53 -4.72
C ARG A 102 11.70 -13.30 -3.54
N ILE A 103 11.80 -14.63 -3.62
CA ILE A 103 12.44 -15.45 -2.58
C ILE A 103 13.93 -15.12 -2.46
N GLU A 104 14.62 -14.98 -3.59
CA GLU A 104 16.03 -14.58 -3.62
C GLU A 104 16.23 -13.17 -3.07
N GLU A 105 15.35 -12.23 -3.40
CA GLU A 105 15.41 -10.86 -2.87
C GLU A 105 15.33 -10.83 -1.34
N ILE A 106 14.37 -11.56 -0.78
CA ILE A 106 14.21 -11.64 0.67
C ILE A 106 15.41 -12.37 1.30
N SER A 107 15.90 -13.45 0.68
CA SER A 107 17.04 -14.21 1.18
C SER A 107 18.30 -13.34 1.24
N GLN A 108 18.55 -12.51 0.22
CA GLN A 108 19.66 -11.55 0.25
C GLN A 108 19.47 -10.48 1.33
N LYS A 109 18.26 -9.90 1.47
CA LYS A 109 17.96 -8.91 2.53
C LYS A 109 18.23 -9.47 3.93
N LEU A 110 17.85 -10.72 4.18
CA LEU A 110 18.13 -11.41 5.44
C LEU A 110 19.63 -11.65 5.64
N ARG A 111 20.37 -12.03 4.58
CA ARG A 111 21.81 -12.31 4.63
C ARG A 111 22.66 -11.07 4.90
N ILE A 112 22.35 -9.95 4.25
CA ILE A 112 23.07 -8.68 4.44
C ILE A 112 22.57 -7.86 5.64
N ASN A 113 21.55 -8.35 6.35
CA ASN A 113 20.84 -7.65 7.44
C ASN A 113 20.21 -6.30 7.04
N ASP A 114 19.92 -6.08 5.75
CA ASP A 114 19.23 -4.90 5.23
C ASP A 114 17.71 -5.10 5.26
N VAL A 115 17.20 -5.18 6.49
CA VAL A 115 15.83 -5.61 6.78
C VAL A 115 14.94 -4.43 7.18
N VAL A 116 15.53 -3.35 7.69
CA VAL A 116 14.81 -2.21 8.24
C VAL A 116 14.80 -1.07 7.22
N PRO A 117 13.63 -0.63 6.74
CA PRO A 117 13.51 0.53 5.85
C PRO A 117 14.11 1.80 6.50
N ALA A 118 14.56 2.78 5.73
CA ALA A 118 15.14 4.02 6.26
C ALA A 118 14.22 4.77 7.26
N ASP A 119 14.81 5.53 8.19
CA ASP A 119 14.14 6.14 9.36
C ASP A 119 12.95 7.06 9.02
N GLY A 120 12.93 7.68 7.83
CA GLY A 120 11.85 8.56 7.39
C GLY A 120 10.55 7.86 6.95
N ASP A 121 10.59 6.55 6.67
CA ASP A 121 9.46 5.72 6.18
C ASP A 121 8.66 5.02 7.26
N ARG A 122 9.04 5.21 8.52
CA ARG A 122 8.58 4.33 9.58
C ARG A 122 7.24 4.80 10.14
N SER A 123 6.33 3.86 10.32
CA SER A 123 5.17 4.05 11.18
C SER A 123 5.61 4.05 12.65
N PRO A 124 4.84 4.68 13.55
CA PRO A 124 5.12 4.61 14.99
C PRO A 124 5.21 3.15 15.43
N SER A 125 6.19 2.86 16.31
CA SER A 125 6.41 1.50 16.79
C SER A 125 5.37 1.11 17.84
N PRO A 126 4.99 -0.18 17.93
CA PRO A 126 4.11 -0.68 18.98
C PRO A 126 4.79 -0.62 20.36
N ALA A 127 3.99 -0.75 21.41
CA ALA A 127 4.46 -0.81 22.79
C ALA A 127 5.47 -1.96 22.99
N PRO A 128 6.50 -1.79 23.84
CA PRO A 128 7.51 -2.82 24.06
C PRO A 128 6.92 -4.06 24.74
N GLN A 129 7.32 -5.24 24.27
CA GLN A 129 6.98 -6.54 24.84
C GLN A 129 8.28 -7.21 25.31
N TYR A 130 8.25 -7.76 26.52
CA TYR A 130 9.39 -8.39 27.17
C TYR A 130 9.15 -9.89 27.32
N ASP A 131 10.23 -10.65 27.26
CA ASP A 131 10.27 -12.07 27.62
C ASP A 131 10.28 -12.24 29.15
N ASN A 132 10.14 -13.47 29.62
CA ASN A 132 10.21 -13.86 31.03
C ASN A 132 11.54 -13.47 31.70
N LEU A 133 12.62 -13.33 30.91
CA LEU A 133 13.94 -12.86 31.35
C LEU A 133 14.08 -11.32 31.33
N GLY A 134 13.01 -10.57 31.08
CA GLY A 134 13.01 -9.11 31.03
C GLY A 134 13.69 -8.50 29.79
N LYS A 135 14.01 -9.30 28.77
CA LYS A 135 14.58 -8.83 27.50
C LYS A 135 13.48 -8.43 26.51
N ARG A 136 13.64 -7.30 25.81
CA ARG A 136 12.65 -6.86 24.82
C ARG A 136 12.66 -7.77 23.59
N VAL A 137 11.51 -8.37 23.27
CA VAL A 137 11.34 -9.30 22.15
C VAL A 137 10.96 -8.56 20.86
N ASN A 138 10.08 -7.57 20.97
CA ASN A 138 9.52 -6.89 19.79
C ASN A 138 10.34 -5.67 19.34
N THR A 139 11.65 -5.85 19.21
CA THR A 139 12.52 -4.84 18.62
C THR A 139 12.11 -4.56 17.18
N ARG A 140 12.50 -3.40 16.66
CA ARG A 140 12.18 -3.01 15.29
C ARG A 140 12.75 -4.03 14.30
N GLU A 141 14.01 -4.40 14.52
CA GLU A 141 14.78 -5.36 13.73
C GLU A 141 14.07 -6.71 13.71
N TYR A 142 13.64 -7.22 14.87
CA TYR A 142 12.88 -8.45 14.96
C TYR A 142 11.56 -8.38 14.19
N ARG A 143 10.80 -7.28 14.31
CA ARG A 143 9.51 -7.13 13.60
C ARG A 143 9.67 -7.16 12.08
N TYR A 144 10.64 -6.43 11.55
CA TYR A 144 10.86 -6.41 10.09
C TYR A 144 11.45 -7.72 9.59
N ARG A 145 12.36 -8.34 10.37
CA ARG A 145 12.93 -9.65 10.04
C ARG A 145 11.86 -10.73 10.01
N LYS A 146 11.03 -10.82 11.06
CA LYS A 146 9.91 -11.75 11.13
C LYS A 146 8.95 -11.57 9.97
N ARG A 147 8.61 -10.33 9.59
CA ARG A 147 7.74 -10.06 8.44
C ARG A 147 8.34 -10.59 7.13
N LEU A 148 9.64 -10.39 6.90
CA LEU A 148 10.32 -10.91 5.73
C LEU A 148 10.41 -12.45 5.75
N GLU A 149 10.69 -13.05 6.90
CA GLU A 149 10.72 -14.50 7.07
C GLU A 149 9.33 -15.13 6.83
N ASP A 150 8.26 -14.53 7.35
CA ASP A 150 6.87 -14.96 7.14
C ASP A 150 6.47 -14.83 5.66
N GLU A 151 6.85 -13.72 5.00
CA GLU A 151 6.62 -13.51 3.58
C GLU A 151 7.37 -14.57 2.75
N ARG A 152 8.66 -14.77 3.04
CA ARG A 152 9.51 -15.78 2.39
C ARG A 152 8.93 -17.18 2.56
N HIS A 153 8.49 -17.52 3.77
CA HIS A 153 7.87 -18.80 4.07
C HIS A 153 6.62 -19.03 3.20
N LYS A 154 5.72 -18.03 3.15
CA LYS A 154 4.53 -18.09 2.30
C LYS A 154 4.85 -18.27 0.82
N LEU A 155 5.92 -17.65 0.33
CA LEU A 155 6.35 -17.78 -1.07
C LEU A 155 6.97 -19.15 -1.34
N ILE A 156 7.79 -19.68 -0.42
CA ILE A 156 8.37 -21.02 -0.53
C ILE A 156 7.26 -22.09 -0.54
N GLU A 157 6.22 -21.95 0.29
CA GLU A 157 5.08 -22.87 0.27
C GLU A 157 4.29 -22.84 -1.05
N LYS A 158 4.23 -21.68 -1.71
CA LYS A 158 3.68 -21.57 -3.06
C LYS A 158 4.60 -22.18 -4.10
N ALA A 159 5.91 -21.89 -4.04
CA ALA A 159 6.91 -22.39 -4.96
C ALA A 159 7.00 -23.91 -4.95
N MET A 160 6.93 -24.55 -3.77
CA MET A 160 6.87 -26.01 -3.65
C MET A 160 5.67 -26.66 -4.35
N LYS A 161 4.58 -25.92 -4.56
CA LYS A 161 3.37 -26.42 -5.24
C LYS A 161 3.42 -26.19 -6.74
N VAL A 162 3.99 -25.06 -7.18
CA VAL A 162 3.99 -24.63 -8.57
C VAL A 162 5.19 -25.22 -9.33
N ILE A 163 6.36 -25.25 -8.70
CA ILE A 163 7.61 -25.67 -9.34
C ILE A 163 7.90 -27.13 -8.97
N PRO A 164 7.90 -28.06 -9.93
CA PRO A 164 8.28 -29.44 -9.67
C PRO A 164 9.76 -29.49 -9.23
N ASN A 165 10.07 -30.33 -8.24
CA ASN A 165 11.42 -30.48 -7.67
C ASN A 165 12.01 -29.17 -7.09
N TYR A 166 11.17 -28.25 -6.61
CA TYR A 166 11.67 -27.04 -5.96
C TYR A 166 12.38 -27.35 -4.64
N HIS A 167 13.59 -26.80 -4.49
CA HIS A 167 14.38 -26.91 -3.28
C HIS A 167 14.38 -25.56 -2.55
N PRO A 168 13.87 -25.48 -1.30
CA PRO A 168 13.97 -24.28 -0.51
C PRO A 168 15.44 -23.87 -0.30
N PRO A 169 15.74 -22.57 -0.13
CA PRO A 169 17.13 -22.14 0.08
C PRO A 169 17.69 -22.68 1.41
N SER A 170 19.00 -22.86 1.50
CA SER A 170 19.66 -23.61 2.60
C SER A 170 19.51 -23.00 4.00
N ASP A 171 19.31 -21.69 4.08
CA ASP A 171 19.10 -20.93 5.31
C ASP A 171 17.63 -20.89 5.76
N TYR A 172 16.70 -21.37 4.93
CA TYR A 172 15.29 -21.42 5.27
C TYR A 172 15.02 -22.49 6.35
N ARG A 173 14.38 -22.06 7.44
CA ARG A 173 13.86 -22.95 8.47
C ARG A 173 12.35 -22.87 8.49
N ARG A 174 11.68 -24.01 8.36
CA ARG A 174 10.22 -24.08 8.50
C ARG A 174 9.85 -23.56 9.91
N PRO A 175 8.96 -22.56 10.02
CA PRO A 175 8.51 -22.07 11.31
C PRO A 175 7.93 -23.23 12.13
N THR A 176 8.47 -23.47 13.32
CA THR A 176 7.85 -24.41 14.24
C THR A 176 6.55 -23.79 14.74
N LYS A 177 5.43 -24.50 14.58
CA LYS A 177 4.16 -24.09 15.20
C LYS A 177 4.36 -24.19 16.72
N THR A 178 4.75 -23.10 17.35
CA THR A 178 4.73 -22.97 18.81
C THR A 178 3.26 -22.96 19.21
N GLN A 179 2.78 -24.08 19.75
CA GLN A 179 1.55 -24.09 20.54
C GLN A 179 1.86 -23.29 21.80
N GLU A 180 1.50 -22.01 21.79
CA GLU A 180 1.40 -21.24 23.04
C GLU A 180 0.31 -21.90 23.88
N LYS A 181 0.68 -22.34 25.07
CA LYS A 181 -0.15 -23.12 25.99
C LYS A 181 -0.60 -22.21 27.13
#